data_AF-A0A2G2Z2L7-F1
#
_entry.id   AF-A0A2G2Z2L7-F1
#
_cell.length_a   1.000
_cell.length_b   1.000
_cell.length_c   1.000
_cell.angle_alpha   90.00
_cell.angle_beta   90.00
_cell.angle_gamma   90.00
#
_symmetry.space_group_name_H-M   'P 1'
#
loop_
_entity.id
_entity.type
_entity.pdbx_description
1 polymer ?
#
loop_
_entity_poly.entity_id
_entity_poly.type
_entity_poly.pdbx_seq_one_letter_code
_entity_poly.pdbx_strand_id
1 'polypeptide(L)'
;MWALKIKLIVLTSKVLEVVGYGTAVLPVESRVDLPKTWLPCIRKIKSISDKTSKMEAAFPYKMSEDLCQCIEGAIVSLVSALSSNDQAEILADWIIAEHVKYPDLSEAFEI
;
A
#
# COMPACT_ATOMS: atom_id res chain seq x y z
N MET A 1 13.65 0.19 -16.69
CA MET A 1 12.61 -0.63 -16.01
C MET A 1 12.15 -0.01 -14.68
N TRP A 2 13.05 0.46 -13.81
CA TRP A 2 12.67 1.07 -12.50
C TRP A 2 11.78 2.31 -12.60
N ALA A 3 12.06 3.20 -13.55
CA ALA A 3 11.22 4.37 -13.79
C ALA A 3 9.74 4.02 -14.01
N LEU A 4 9.45 2.93 -14.74
CA LEU A 4 8.08 2.46 -14.96
C LEU A 4 7.46 1.90 -13.68
N LYS A 5 8.23 1.15 -12.89
CA LYS A 5 7.75 0.59 -11.60
C LYS A 5 7.34 1.71 -10.64
N ILE A 6 8.15 2.76 -10.52
CA ILE A 6 7.81 3.90 -9.65
C ILE A 6 6.63 4.69 -10.21
N LYS A 7 6.57 4.94 -11.51
CA LYS A 7 5.40 5.58 -12.13
C LYS A 7 4.11 4.80 -11.89
N LEU A 8 4.17 3.47 -11.95
CA LEU A 8 3.03 2.61 -11.63
C LEU A 8 2.59 2.79 -10.18
N ILE A 9 3.52 2.80 -9.22
CA ILE A 9 3.20 3.02 -7.81
C ILE A 9 2.60 4.41 -7.57
N VAL A 10 3.13 5.46 -8.21
CA VAL A 10 2.57 6.81 -8.12
C VAL A 10 1.13 6.85 -8.64
N LEU A 11 0.87 6.20 -9.78
CA LEU A 11 -0.48 6.11 -10.34
C LEU A 11 -1.42 5.35 -9.40
N THR A 12 -0.99 4.20 -8.89
CA THR A 12 -1.75 3.39 -7.94
C THR A 12 -2.03 4.16 -6.66
N SER A 13 -1.06 4.92 -6.14
CA SER A 13 -1.23 5.77 -4.95
C SER A 13 -2.38 6.76 -5.15
N LYS A 14 -2.50 7.36 -6.33
CA LYS A 14 -3.61 8.28 -6.64
C LYS A 14 -4.96 7.57 -6.72
N VAL A 15 -4.99 6.35 -7.24
CA VAL A 15 -6.22 5.53 -7.23
C VAL A 15 -6.61 5.17 -5.79
N LEU A 16 -5.65 4.72 -4.99
CA LEU A 16 -5.86 4.39 -3.57
C LEU A 16 -6.36 5.60 -2.79
N GLU A 17 -5.78 6.78 -2.99
CA GLU A 17 -6.16 8.03 -2.34
C GLU A 17 -7.61 8.41 -2.63
N VAL A 18 -7.99 8.42 -3.90
CA VAL A 18 -9.35 8.80 -4.33
C VAL A 18 -10.40 7.81 -3.82
N VAL A 19 -10.09 6.51 -3.80
CA VAL A 19 -11.02 5.47 -3.30
C VAL A 19 -11.05 5.46 -1.76
N GLY A 20 -9.89 5.48 -1.11
CA GLY A 20 -9.73 5.39 0.34
C GLY A 20 -10.32 6.57 1.08
N TYR A 21 -10.24 7.78 0.52
CA TYR A 21 -10.88 8.98 1.06
C TYR A 21 -12.31 9.23 0.54
N GLY A 22 -12.89 8.26 -0.18
CA GLY A 22 -14.30 8.31 -0.60
C GLY A 22 -14.61 9.33 -1.70
N THR A 23 -13.60 9.86 -2.40
CA THR A 23 -13.79 10.76 -3.55
C THR A 23 -14.34 10.01 -4.78
N ALA A 24 -13.96 8.74 -4.95
CA ALA A 24 -14.61 7.82 -5.89
C ALA A 24 -15.22 6.63 -5.14
N VAL A 25 -16.45 6.31 -5.49
CA VAL A 25 -17.18 5.17 -4.92
C VAL A 25 -17.01 3.97 -5.85
N LEU A 26 -16.45 2.89 -5.30
CA LEU A 26 -16.37 1.59 -5.97
C LEU A 26 -17.32 0.59 -5.31
N PRO A 27 -17.76 -0.45 -6.05
CA PRO A 27 -18.45 -1.60 -5.46
C PRO A 27 -17.66 -2.18 -4.29
N VAL A 28 -18.37 -2.79 -3.33
CA VAL A 28 -17.76 -3.37 -2.11
C VAL A 28 -16.64 -4.35 -2.46
N GLU A 29 -16.88 -5.28 -3.39
CA GLU A 29 -15.91 -6.29 -3.82
C GLU A 29 -14.62 -5.63 -4.35
N SER A 30 -14.76 -4.61 -5.20
CA SER A 30 -13.62 -3.86 -5.74
C SER A 30 -12.82 -3.10 -4.67
N ARG A 31 -13.47 -2.66 -3.57
CA ARG A 31 -12.77 -2.01 -2.45
C ARG A 31 -11.96 -3.00 -1.62
N VAL A 32 -12.39 -4.26 -1.53
CA VAL A 32 -11.65 -5.34 -0.85
C VAL A 32 -10.49 -5.83 -1.73
N ASP A 33 -10.71 -5.96 -3.03
CA ASP A 33 -9.69 -6.44 -3.98
C ASP A 33 -8.52 -5.47 -4.14
N LEU A 34 -8.78 -4.17 -4.00
CA LEU A 34 -7.78 -3.12 -4.19
C LEU A 34 -6.59 -3.27 -3.21
N PRO A 35 -6.77 -3.28 -1.87
CA PRO A 35 -5.67 -3.50 -0.94
C PRO A 35 -5.05 -4.89 -1.11
N LYS A 36 -5.85 -5.96 -1.29
CA LYS A 36 -5.34 -7.32 -1.48
C LYS A 36 -4.41 -7.45 -2.69
N THR A 37 -4.76 -6.79 -3.79
CA THR A 37 -3.97 -6.81 -5.03
C THR A 37 -2.70 -5.98 -4.92
N TRP A 38 -2.81 -4.78 -4.35
CA TRP A 38 -1.72 -3.80 -4.40
C TRP A 38 -0.72 -3.92 -3.26
N LEU A 39 -1.13 -4.40 -2.07
CA LEU A 39 -0.25 -4.56 -0.93
C LEU A 39 1.01 -5.40 -1.24
N PRO A 40 0.91 -6.60 -1.85
CA PRO A 40 2.10 -7.40 -2.18
C PRO A 40 3.04 -6.67 -3.15
N CYS A 41 2.49 -5.96 -4.14
CA CYS A 41 3.26 -5.24 -5.14
C CYS A 41 4.02 -4.06 -4.54
N ILE A 42 3.32 -3.23 -3.77
CA ILE A 42 3.87 -2.05 -3.08
C ILE A 42 5.00 -2.47 -2.14
N ARG A 43 4.75 -3.49 -1.30
CA ARG A 43 5.74 -4.08 -0.38
C ARG A 43 7.01 -4.52 -1.11
N LYS A 44 6.83 -5.29 -2.20
CA LYS A 44 7.95 -5.81 -2.99
C LYS A 44 8.78 -4.68 -3.61
N ILE A 45 8.14 -3.67 -4.20
CA ILE A 45 8.84 -2.56 -4.82
C ILE A 45 9.57 -1.73 -3.76
N LYS A 46 8.93 -1.40 -2.64
CA LYS A 46 9.55 -0.66 -1.53
C LYS A 46 10.78 -1.40 -1.00
N SER A 47 10.64 -2.69 -0.68
CA SER A 47 11.72 -3.51 -0.12
C SER A 47 12.93 -3.60 -1.06
N ILE A 48 12.71 -3.89 -2.35
CA ILE A 48 13.80 -3.99 -3.33
C ILE A 48 14.44 -2.61 -3.52
N SER A 49 13.64 -1.55 -3.64
CA SER A 49 14.13 -0.19 -3.84
C SER A 49 14.99 0.28 -2.66
N ASP A 50 14.57 0.04 -1.43
CA ASP A 50 15.32 0.42 -0.24
C ASP A 50 16.64 -0.35 -0.15
N LYS A 51 16.64 -1.66 -0.45
CA LYS A 51 17.87 -2.47 -0.53
C LYS A 51 18.83 -1.94 -1.60
N THR A 52 18.33 -1.65 -2.80
CA THR A 52 19.16 -1.12 -3.88
C THR A 52 19.72 0.26 -3.54
N SER A 53 18.92 1.16 -2.94
CA SER A 53 19.41 2.49 -2.53
C SER A 53 20.51 2.45 -1.46
N LYS A 54 20.55 1.39 -0.62
CA LYS A 54 21.65 1.17 0.33
C LYS A 54 22.92 0.66 -0.33
N MET A 55 22.81 -0.06 -1.46
CA MET A 55 23.94 -0.60 -2.21
C MET A 55 24.49 0.42 -3.22
N GLU A 56 23.62 1.23 -3.82
CA GLU A 56 23.93 2.22 -4.84
C GLU A 56 23.53 3.61 -4.34
N ALA A 57 24.50 4.38 -3.83
CA ALA A 57 24.25 5.71 -3.25
C ALA A 57 23.58 6.70 -4.22
N ALA A 58 23.68 6.48 -5.54
CA ALA A 58 23.08 7.32 -6.58
C ALA A 58 21.74 6.78 -7.13
N PHE A 59 21.10 5.79 -6.49
CA PHE A 59 19.85 5.20 -6.99
C PHE A 59 18.65 6.16 -6.87
N PRO A 60 18.11 6.71 -7.97
CA PRO A 60 17.13 7.80 -7.91
C PRO A 60 15.68 7.31 -7.79
N TYR A 61 15.45 6.00 -7.82
CA TYR A 61 14.10 5.42 -7.90
C TYR A 61 13.57 4.94 -6.55
N LYS A 62 13.98 5.60 -5.46
CA LYS A 62 13.43 5.36 -4.13
C LYS A 62 12.01 5.92 -4.04
N MET A 63 11.09 5.17 -3.43
CA MET A 63 9.80 5.76 -3.02
C MET A 63 10.08 6.88 -2.02
N SER A 64 9.59 8.09 -2.31
CA SER A 64 9.67 9.21 -1.37
C SER A 64 8.86 8.91 -0.12
N GLU A 65 9.23 9.55 0.99
CA GLU A 65 8.49 9.43 2.25
C GLU A 65 7.03 9.85 2.08
N ASP A 66 6.80 10.97 1.38
CA ASP A 66 5.45 11.45 1.07
C ASP A 66 4.61 10.42 0.30
N LEU A 67 5.19 9.77 -0.71
CA LEU A 67 4.50 8.72 -1.46
C LEU A 67 4.19 7.52 -0.56
N CYS A 68 5.12 7.17 0.32
CA CYS A 68 4.92 6.08 1.27
C CYS A 68 3.76 6.37 2.22
N GLN A 69 3.72 7.57 2.82
CA GLN A 69 2.67 8.01 3.73
C GLN A 69 1.32 8.13 3.04
N CYS A 70 1.26 8.68 1.82
CA CYS A 70 0.03 8.77 1.04
C CYS A 70 -0.58 7.38 0.78
N ILE A 71 0.23 6.40 0.41
CA ILE A 71 -0.23 5.02 0.19
C ILE A 71 -0.71 4.40 1.50
N GLU A 72 0.05 4.56 2.59
CA GLU A 72 -0.28 3.98 3.89
C GLU A 72 -1.60 4.51 4.41
N GLY A 73 -1.75 5.84 4.51
CA GLY A 73 -2.98 6.47 4.97
C GLY A 73 -4.19 6.15 4.09
N ALA A 74 -4.01 6.07 2.77
CA ALA A 74 -5.09 5.69 1.87
C ALA A 74 -5.54 4.23 2.07
N ILE A 75 -4.60 3.30 2.28
CA ILE A 75 -4.93 1.89 2.54
C ILE A 75 -5.54 1.73 3.92
N VAL A 76 -5.03 2.41 4.95
CA VAL A 76 -5.62 2.43 6.29
C VAL A 76 -7.08 2.88 6.21
N SER A 77 -7.32 4.05 5.63
CA SER A 77 -8.69 4.59 5.44
C SER A 77 -9.59 3.63 4.67
N LEU A 78 -9.06 3.00 3.61
CA LEU A 78 -9.81 2.03 2.81
C LEU A 78 -10.19 0.79 3.63
N VAL A 79 -9.24 0.21 4.36
CA VAL A 79 -9.44 -1.00 5.18
C VAL A 79 -10.37 -0.73 6.35
N SER A 80 -10.22 0.41 7.03
CA SER A 80 -11.10 0.83 8.14
C SER A 80 -12.57 0.97 7.71
N ALA A 81 -12.83 1.24 6.43
CA ALA A 81 -14.18 1.36 5.87
C ALA A 81 -14.79 0.03 5.39
N LEU A 82 -14.07 -1.10 5.50
CA LEU A 82 -14.56 -2.44 5.13
C LEU A 82 -15.34 -3.10 6.26
N SER A 83 -15.99 -4.22 5.95
CA SER A 83 -16.62 -5.06 6.97
C SER A 83 -15.56 -5.75 7.85
N SER A 84 -15.91 -6.11 9.08
CA SER A 84 -14.98 -6.79 9.99
C SER A 84 -14.47 -8.13 9.44
N ASN A 85 -15.28 -8.82 8.62
CA ASN A 85 -14.87 -10.07 7.99
C ASN A 85 -13.75 -9.84 6.96
N ASP A 86 -13.90 -8.81 6.12
CA ASP A 86 -12.88 -8.45 5.12
C ASP A 86 -11.61 -7.91 5.79
N GLN A 87 -11.77 -7.11 6.86
CA GLN A 87 -10.65 -6.62 7.66
C GLN A 87 -9.85 -7.78 8.26
N ALA A 88 -10.52 -8.80 8.82
CA ALA A 88 -9.86 -9.95 9.42
C ALA A 88 -9.05 -10.76 8.38
N GLU A 89 -9.56 -10.90 7.17
CA GLU A 89 -8.82 -11.56 6.07
C GLU A 89 -7.57 -10.76 5.67
N ILE A 90 -7.70 -9.44 5.50
CA ILE A 90 -6.57 -8.56 5.16
C ILE A 90 -5.54 -8.51 6.29
N LEU A 91 -5.99 -8.54 7.55
CA LEU A 91 -5.14 -8.62 8.74
C LEU A 91 -4.31 -9.90 8.75
N ALA A 92 -4.95 -11.05 8.48
CA ALA A 92 -4.27 -12.34 8.42
C ALA A 92 -3.14 -12.31 7.36
N ASP A 93 -3.44 -11.82 6.16
CA ASP A 93 -2.46 -11.66 5.09
C ASP A 93 -1.35 -10.66 5.43
N TRP A 94 -1.65 -9.60 6.17
CA TRP A 94 -0.66 -8.62 6.61
C TRP A 94 0.28 -9.16 7.67
N ILE A 95 -0.23 -9.87 8.69
CA ILE A 95 0.58 -10.49 9.75
C ILE A 95 1.49 -11.57 9.14
N ILE A 96 0.99 -12.43 8.25
CA ILE A 96 1.81 -13.47 7.60
C ILE A 96 2.97 -12.86 6.80
N ALA A 97 2.83 -11.62 6.31
CA ALA A 97 3.88 -10.89 5.64
C ALA A 97 4.98 -10.34 6.58
N GLU A 98 4.98 -10.75 7.86
CA GLU A 98 5.75 -10.48 9.11
C GLU A 98 7.21 -9.94 9.02
N HIS A 99 7.82 -9.85 7.85
CA HIS A 99 9.14 -9.25 7.64
C HIS A 99 9.12 -7.83 7.06
N VAL A 100 7.96 -7.20 6.87
CA VAL A 100 7.87 -5.93 6.15
C VAL A 100 7.20 -4.83 6.99
N LYS A 101 8.00 -3.84 7.39
CA LYS A 101 7.61 -2.63 8.16
C LYS A 101 6.66 -1.67 7.42
N TYR A 102 6.31 -1.94 6.17
CA TYR A 102 5.62 -0.98 5.31
C TYR A 102 4.68 -1.69 4.33
N PRO A 103 3.46 -1.17 4.07
CA PRO A 103 2.81 -0.13 4.86
C PRO A 103 2.47 -0.66 6.26
N ASP A 104 2.57 0.22 7.25
CA ASP A 104 2.04 -0.02 8.59
C ASP A 104 0.52 0.14 8.55
N LEU A 105 -0.18 -0.95 8.85
CA LEU A 105 -1.65 -0.99 8.83
C LEU A 105 -2.23 -1.11 10.24
N SER A 106 -1.41 -0.99 11.28
CA SER A 106 -1.84 -1.16 12.69
C SER A 106 -3.06 -0.30 13.02
N GLU A 107 -3.05 0.98 12.65
CA GLU A 107 -4.17 1.92 12.84
C GLU A 107 -5.50 1.40 12.26
N ALA A 108 -5.47 0.66 11.14
CA ALA A 108 -6.68 0.13 10.52
C ALA A 108 -7.36 -0.97 11.33
N PHE A 109 -6.65 -1.56 12.29
CA PHE A 109 -7.08 -2.69 13.10
C PHE A 109 -7.19 -2.36 14.60
N GLU A 110 -6.90 -1.12 15.00
CA GLU A 110 -7.14 -0.61 16.35
C GLU A 110 -8.65 -0.39 16.54
N ILE A 111 -9.33 -1.35 17.19
CA ILE A 111 -10.75 -1.29 17.59
C ILE A 111 -10.88 -1.59 19.08
#